data_AF-A0A8T5EJS3-F1
#
_entry.id   AF-A0A8T5EJS3-F1
#
_cell.length_a   1.000
_cell.length_b   1.000
_cell.length_c   1.000
_cell.angle_alpha   90.00
_cell.angle_beta   90.00
_cell.angle_gamma   90.00
#
_symmetry.space_group_name_H-M   'P 1'
#
loop_
_entity.id
_entity.type
_entity.pdbx_description
1 polymer ?
#
loop_
_entity_poly.entity_id
_entity_poly.type
_entity_poly.pdbx_seq_one_letter_code
_entity_poly.pdbx_strand_id
1 'polypeptide(L)'
;MEWFDVEDDLFWKRLLILGIFLNIIVLFTSDLGLDTHVRLASDESTGDLPWGSTRPIDSMASDPANPGTLSPDYFSAHSSSTISIITLSTALLLIGATWKMLGVRYAAIVSIYPT
;
A
#
# COMPACT_ATOMS: atom_id res chain seq x y z
N MET A 1 -16.18 26.50 -23.07
CA MET A 1 -15.68 25.11 -23.04
C MET A 1 -15.72 24.68 -21.58
N GLU A 2 -16.88 24.26 -21.11
CA GLU A 2 -17.07 23.79 -19.73
C GLU A 2 -16.52 22.35 -19.66
N TRP A 3 -15.28 22.21 -19.20
CA TRP A 3 -14.59 20.92 -19.21
C TRP A 3 -14.99 20.00 -18.04
N PHE A 4 -15.58 20.56 -16.98
CA PHE A 4 -15.99 19.82 -15.79
C PHE A 4 -17.29 20.39 -15.26
N ASP A 5 -18.40 19.73 -15.63
CA ASP A 5 -19.68 19.97 -14.98
C ASP A 5 -19.67 19.26 -13.62
N VAL A 6 -19.33 20.01 -12.58
CA VAL A 6 -19.24 19.52 -11.20
C VAL A 6 -20.65 19.30 -10.61
N GLU A 7 -21.69 19.78 -11.29
CA GLU A 7 -23.08 19.57 -10.89
C GLU A 7 -23.61 18.23 -11.38
N ASP A 8 -23.01 17.67 -12.44
CA ASP A 8 -23.37 16.37 -13.02
C ASP A 8 -22.94 15.18 -12.13
N ASP A 9 -23.91 14.37 -11.70
CA ASP A 9 -23.66 13.14 -10.95
C ASP A 9 -22.90 12.09 -11.76
N LEU A 10 -22.94 12.14 -13.09
CA LEU A 10 -22.16 11.23 -13.94
C LEU A 10 -20.66 11.51 -13.83
N PHE A 11 -20.26 12.78 -13.68
CA PHE A 11 -18.88 13.17 -13.43
C PHE A 11 -18.37 12.54 -12.13
N TRP A 12 -19.13 12.67 -11.03
CA TRP A 12 -18.78 12.11 -9.73
C TRP A 12 -18.71 10.58 -9.73
N LYS A 13 -19.59 9.90 -10.48
CA LYS A 13 -19.52 8.44 -10.67
C LYS A 13 -18.24 8.02 -11.41
N ARG A 14 -17.87 8.75 -12.47
CA ARG A 14 -16.61 8.49 -13.20
C ARG A 14 -15.39 8.71 -12.32
N LEU A 15 -15.42 9.77 -11.51
CA LEU A 15 -14.36 10.10 -10.57
C LEU A 15 -14.22 9.03 -9.48
N LEU A 16 -15.35 8.53 -8.96
CA LEU A 16 -15.38 7.41 -8.01
C LEU A 16 -14.74 6.14 -8.60
N ILE A 17 -15.11 5.79 -9.83
CA ILE A 17 -14.54 4.63 -10.55
C ILE A 17 -13.03 4.81 -10.74
N LEU A 18 -12.58 6.01 -11.12
CA LEU A 18 -11.16 6.32 -11.26
C LEU A 18 -10.41 6.19 -9.94
N GLY A 19 -10.96 6.69 -8.84
CA GLY A 19 -10.36 6.57 -7.50
C GLY A 19 -10.21 5.12 -7.05
N ILE A 20 -11.24 4.29 -7.27
CA ILE A 20 -11.17 2.85 -6.99
C ILE A 20 -10.09 2.18 -7.84
N PHE A 21 -10.02 2.53 -9.14
CA PHE A 21 -9.01 1.99 -10.03
C PHE A 21 -7.58 2.37 -9.59
N LEU A 22 -7.37 3.62 -9.18
CA LEU A 22 -6.09 4.08 -8.64
C LEU A 22 -5.69 3.33 -7.37
N ASN A 23 -6.63 3.08 -6.44
CA ASN A 23 -6.36 2.27 -5.24
C ASN A 23 -5.90 0.86 -5.59
N ILE A 24 -6.50 0.24 -6.61
CA ILE A 24 -6.08 -1.07 -7.10
C ILE A 24 -4.65 -1.01 -7.64
N ILE A 25 -4.32 -0.02 -8.48
CA ILE A 25 -2.96 0.14 -9.02
C ILE A 25 -1.94 0.34 -7.90
N VAL A 26 -2.26 1.19 -6.92
CA VAL A 26 -1.37 1.48 -5.78
C VAL A 26 -1.08 0.20 -4.99
N LEU A 27 -2.08 -0.65 -4.74
CA LEU A 27 -1.86 -1.92 -4.05
C LEU A 27 -0.91 -2.84 -4.79
N PHE A 28 -1.03 -2.95 -6.12
CA PHE A 28 -0.11 -3.76 -6.93
C PHE A 28 1.27 -3.12 -7.12
N THR A 29 1.38 -1.80 -6.97
CA THR A 29 2.64 -1.06 -7.13
C THR A 29 3.37 -0.85 -5.80
N SER A 30 2.68 -0.91 -4.66
CA SER A 30 3.28 -0.67 -3.34
C SER A 30 4.33 -1.71 -2.98
N ASP A 31 4.15 -2.97 -3.41
CA ASP A 31 5.20 -3.99 -3.30
C ASP A 31 6.46 -3.63 -4.11
N LEU A 32 6.37 -2.74 -5.11
CA LEU A 32 7.49 -2.26 -5.93
C LEU A 32 8.23 -1.02 -5.33
N GLY A 33 7.73 -0.40 -4.25
CA GLY A 33 8.17 0.95 -3.87
C GLY A 33 9.31 1.07 -2.86
N LEU A 34 9.41 0.16 -1.89
CA LEU A 34 10.41 0.25 -0.81
C LEU A 34 10.87 -1.12 -0.32
N ASP A 35 9.94 -2.06 -0.14
CA ASP A 35 10.24 -3.41 0.37
C ASP A 35 10.91 -4.30 -0.69
N THR A 36 10.70 -4.04 -1.98
CA THR A 36 11.34 -4.79 -3.08
C THR A 36 12.84 -4.56 -3.18
N HIS A 37 13.34 -3.35 -2.97
CA HIS A 37 14.80 -3.14 -3.01
C HIS A 37 15.52 -3.82 -1.84
N VAL A 38 14.86 -3.93 -0.68
CA VAL A 38 15.40 -4.63 0.50
C VAL A 38 15.21 -6.15 0.37
N ARG A 39 14.03 -6.61 -0.11
CA ARG A 39 13.74 -8.04 -0.36
C ARG A 39 14.52 -8.63 -1.53
N LEU A 40 14.70 -7.90 -2.63
CA LEU A 40 15.49 -8.36 -3.78
C LEU A 40 16.99 -8.43 -3.44
N ALA A 41 17.43 -7.67 -2.43
CA ALA A 41 18.78 -7.73 -1.91
C ALA A 41 18.96 -8.82 -0.83
N SER A 42 17.88 -9.36 -0.25
CA SER A 42 17.94 -10.49 0.68
C SER A 42 17.91 -11.84 -0.05
N ASP A 43 18.63 -12.83 0.45
CA ASP A 43 18.57 -14.19 -0.09
C ASP A 43 17.17 -14.80 0.15
N GLU A 44 16.45 -15.11 -0.93
CA GLU A 44 15.08 -15.69 -0.89
C GLU A 44 14.99 -16.98 -0.07
N SER A 45 16.08 -17.71 0.11
CA SER A 45 16.11 -18.99 0.82
C SER A 45 16.25 -18.86 2.34
N THR A 46 16.93 -17.81 2.80
CA THR A 46 17.38 -17.69 4.20
C THR A 46 16.91 -16.37 4.86
N GLY A 47 16.56 -15.36 4.06
CA GLY A 47 16.20 -14.02 4.54
C GLY A 47 17.39 -13.19 5.00
N ASP A 48 18.61 -13.68 4.74
CA ASP A 48 19.86 -13.04 5.14
C ASP A 48 20.17 -11.83 4.27
N LEU A 49 20.63 -10.76 4.92
CA LEU A 49 21.09 -9.55 4.25
C LEU A 49 22.58 -9.74 3.93
N PRO A 50 23.00 -9.77 2.65
CA PRO A 50 24.40 -10.00 2.27
C PRO A 50 25.34 -8.87 2.70
N TRP A 51 24.77 -7.78 3.21
CA TRP A 51 25.46 -6.61 3.73
C TRP A 51 25.34 -6.48 5.27
N GLY A 52 24.74 -7.46 5.96
CA GLY A 52 24.62 -7.48 7.42
C GLY A 52 23.56 -6.55 8.02
N SER A 53 23.48 -6.45 9.35
CA SER A 53 22.52 -5.57 10.05
C SER A 53 22.78 -4.07 9.78
N THR A 54 21.76 -3.23 9.54
CA THR A 54 21.91 -1.75 9.41
C THR A 54 21.54 -0.98 10.68
N ARG A 55 21.14 -1.67 11.76
CA ARG A 55 20.68 -0.98 12.96
C ARG A 55 21.87 -0.31 13.68
N PRO A 56 21.84 1.00 13.96
CA PRO A 56 22.96 1.70 14.61
C PRO A 56 23.31 1.21 16.03
N ILE A 57 22.39 0.47 16.67
CA ILE A 57 22.61 -0.15 17.99
C ILE A 57 23.45 -1.43 17.91
N ASP A 58 23.63 -1.98 16.71
CA ASP A 58 24.45 -3.15 16.47
C ASP A 58 25.91 -2.74 16.25
N SER A 59 26.80 -3.18 17.14
CA SER A 59 28.23 -2.90 17.04
C SER A 59 28.89 -3.59 15.83
N MET A 60 28.21 -4.57 15.22
CA MET A 60 28.63 -5.26 14.00
C MET A 60 27.74 -4.89 12.81
N ALA A 61 27.15 -3.68 12.83
CA ALA A 61 26.38 -3.18 11.70
C ALA A 61 27.24 -3.15 10.42
N SER A 62 26.61 -3.53 9.31
CA SER A 62 27.20 -3.62 7.97
C SER A 62 28.29 -4.69 7.81
N ASP A 63 28.39 -5.66 8.72
CA ASP A 63 29.30 -6.82 8.59
C ASP A 63 28.62 -7.97 7.81
N PRO A 64 29.12 -8.35 6.62
CA PRO A 64 28.59 -9.49 5.85
C PRO A 64 28.68 -10.84 6.60
N ALA A 65 29.57 -10.97 7.59
CA ALA A 65 29.71 -12.16 8.41
C ALA A 65 28.66 -12.24 9.54
N ASN A 66 27.94 -11.14 9.79
CA ASN A 66 26.81 -11.07 10.71
C ASN A 66 25.55 -10.68 9.91
N PRO A 67 24.88 -11.64 9.24
CA PRO A 67 23.81 -11.35 8.28
C PRO A 67 22.63 -10.58 8.89
N GLY A 68 22.53 -10.54 10.22
CA GLY A 68 21.47 -9.85 10.93
C GLY A 68 20.14 -10.54 10.67
N THR A 69 19.50 -11.08 11.69
CA THR A 69 18.15 -11.61 11.48
C THR A 69 17.16 -10.45 11.46
N LEU A 70 16.43 -10.30 10.35
CA LEU A 70 15.19 -9.56 10.38
C LEU A 70 14.32 -10.26 11.44
N SER A 71 14.12 -9.61 12.60
CA SER A 71 13.07 -10.05 13.52
C SER A 71 11.80 -10.14 12.70
N PRO A 72 10.98 -11.20 12.84
CA PRO A 72 9.74 -11.29 12.09
C PRO A 72 8.87 -10.13 12.56
N ASP A 73 8.90 -9.03 11.80
CA ASP A 73 8.05 -7.89 12.02
C ASP A 73 6.61 -8.41 12.09
N TYR A 74 5.76 -7.83 12.92
CA TYR A 74 4.36 -8.26 13.05
C TYR A 74 3.62 -8.33 11.70
N PHE A 75 4.11 -7.61 10.68
CA PHE A 75 3.64 -7.66 9.29
C PHE A 75 4.19 -8.82 8.45
N SER A 76 5.33 -9.43 8.83
CA SER A 76 5.89 -10.62 8.19
C SER A 76 5.11 -11.91 8.50
N ALA A 77 4.25 -11.90 9.53
CA ALA A 77 3.38 -13.03 9.88
C ALA A 77 2.22 -13.24 8.87
N HIS A 78 1.97 -12.26 8.00
CA HIS A 78 0.92 -12.30 7.00
C HIS A 78 1.54 -12.16 5.61
N SER A 79 1.05 -12.92 4.64
CA SER A 79 1.52 -12.75 3.26
C SER A 79 1.19 -11.35 2.76
N SER A 80 2.02 -10.79 1.87
CA SER A 80 1.75 -9.50 1.21
C SER A 80 0.32 -9.48 0.61
N SER A 81 -0.12 -10.61 0.06
CA SER A 81 -1.48 -10.79 -0.44
C SER A 81 -2.56 -10.59 0.62
N THR A 82 -2.36 -11.06 1.86
CA THR A 82 -3.31 -10.87 2.95
C THR A 82 -3.41 -9.40 3.35
N ILE A 83 -2.28 -8.70 3.47
CA ILE A 83 -2.25 -7.27 3.80
C ILE A 83 -2.95 -6.47 2.70
N SER A 84 -2.66 -6.77 1.43
CA SER A 84 -3.28 -6.13 0.28
C SER A 84 -4.80 -6.30 0.26
N ILE A 85 -5.29 -7.50 0.58
CA ILE A 85 -6.74 -7.79 0.66
C ILE A 85 -7.39 -7.01 1.80
N ILE A 86 -6.76 -6.96 2.98
CA ILE A 86 -7.29 -6.23 4.15
C ILE A 86 -7.36 -4.73 3.86
N THR A 87 -6.31 -4.17 3.26
CA THR A 87 -6.24 -2.74 2.89
C THR A 87 -7.31 -2.42 1.85
N LEU A 88 -7.44 -3.22 0.79
CA LEU A 88 -8.48 -3.03 -0.23
C LEU A 88 -9.89 -3.12 0.37
N SER A 89 -10.12 -4.12 1.22
CA SER A 89 -11.42 -4.34 1.85
C SER A 89 -11.81 -3.18 2.74
N THR A 90 -10.86 -2.66 3.52
CA THR A 90 -11.07 -1.49 4.39
C THR A 90 -11.37 -0.24 3.57
N ALA A 91 -10.61 0.00 2.49
CA ALA A 91 -10.85 1.12 1.59
C ALA A 91 -12.24 1.06 0.93
N LEU A 92 -12.62 -0.10 0.39
CA LEU A 92 -13.95 -0.30 -0.21
C LEU A 92 -15.09 -0.15 0.80
N LEU A 93 -14.90 -0.59 2.05
CA LEU A 93 -15.88 -0.43 3.11
C LEU A 93 -16.09 1.05 3.45
N LEU A 94 -15.01 1.83 3.59
CA LEU A 94 -15.08 3.27 3.84
C LEU A 94 -15.74 4.02 2.68
N ILE A 95 -15.40 3.70 1.44
CA ILE A 95 -16.02 4.27 0.24
C ILE A 95 -17.52 3.91 0.19
N GLY A 96 -17.89 2.66 0.46
CA GLY A 96 -19.28 2.23 0.49
C GLY A 96 -20.10 2.89 1.62
N ALA A 97 -19.51 3.01 2.81
CA ALA A 97 -20.12 3.67 3.96
C ALA A 97 -20.37 5.17 3.68
N THR A 98 -19.37 5.86 3.11
CA THR A 98 -19.47 7.28 2.76
C THR A 98 -20.47 7.50 1.63
N TRP A 99 -20.53 6.61 0.64
CA TRP A 99 -21.56 6.68 -0.40
C TRP A 99 -22.97 6.55 0.20
N LYS A 100 -23.18 5.59 1.11
CA LYS A 100 -24.49 5.39 1.75
C LYS A 100 -24.90 6.55 2.66
N MET A 101 -23.95 7.14 3.39
CA MET A 101 -24.24 8.17 4.40
C MET A 101 -24.28 9.60 3.84
N LEU A 102 -23.39 9.92 2.90
CA LEU A 102 -23.13 11.29 2.45
C LEU A 102 -23.38 11.49 0.96
N GLY A 103 -23.44 10.40 0.18
CA GLY A 103 -23.69 10.44 -1.26
C GLY A 103 -22.42 10.29 -2.12
N VAL A 104 -22.62 10.25 -3.44
CA VAL A 104 -21.58 9.88 -4.43
C VAL A 104 -20.40 10.87 -4.47
N ARG A 105 -20.64 12.15 -4.19
CA ARG A 105 -19.62 13.20 -4.25
C ARG A 105 -18.55 13.01 -3.18
N TYR A 106 -18.99 12.77 -1.94
CA TYR A 106 -18.08 12.52 -0.82
C TYR A 106 -17.36 11.18 -0.96
N ALA A 107 -18.03 10.15 -1.46
CA ALA A 107 -17.40 8.86 -1.74
C ALA A 107 -16.28 8.98 -2.79
N ALA A 108 -16.47 9.79 -3.83
CA ALA A 108 -15.46 10.03 -4.86
C ALA A 108 -14.24 10.80 -4.33
N ILE A 109 -14.45 11.74 -3.40
CA ILE A 109 -13.33 12.44 -2.75
C ILE A 109 -12.55 11.48 -1.86
N VAL A 110 -13.25 10.68 -1.05
CA VAL A 110 -12.64 9.68 -0.16
C VAL A 110 -11.87 8.62 -0.94
N SER A 111 -12.34 8.22 -2.13
CA SER A 111 -11.64 7.23 -2.95
C SER A 111 -10.37 7.75 -3.62
N ILE A 112 -10.17 9.06 -3.71
CA ILE A 112 -8.96 9.67 -4.29
C ILE A 112 -8.01 10.17 -3.21
N TYR A 113 -8.52 10.38 -2.00
CA TYR A 113 -7.69 10.76 -0.86
C TYR A 113 -6.72 9.61 -0.54
N PRO A 114 -5.40 9.88 -0.45
CA PRO A 114 -4.44 8.86 -0.07
C PRO A 114 -4.71 8.43 1.37
N THR A 115 -5.13 7.17 1.54
CA THR A 115 -5.28 6.50 2.84
C THR A 115 -4.04 5.72 3.21
#